data_AF-A0A946USF3-F1
#
_entry.id   AF-A0A946USF3-F1
#
_cell.length_a   1.000
_cell.length_b   1.000
_cell.length_c   1.000
_cell.angle_alpha   90.00
_cell.angle_beta   90.00
_cell.angle_gamma   90.00
#
_symmetry.space_group_name_H-M   'P 1'
#
loop_
_entity.id
_entity.type
_entity.pdbx_description
1 polymer ?
#
loop_
_entity_poly.entity_id
_entity_poly.type
_entity_poly.pdbx_seq_one_letter_code
_entity_poly.pdbx_strand_id
1 'polypeptide(L)'
;MSQQSITTRDRLIFAMDVPDCDRARELAEELGDAVTFYKIGLELMMSGGYFELLDWFLAKDKKVFCDLKFFDIPATVGSAVRALKDRGATFVTVHGNQSIMQAAAENKGDSLKVLGVTVLTSLDRGDLDDLGFDCDVEALVLSRARRALEAGCDGVISSGLEVPR
;
A
#
# COMPACT_ATOMS: atom_id res chain seq x y z
N MET A 1 -19.63 -1.16 9.34
CA MET A 1 -18.39 -1.75 8.80
C MET A 1 -18.67 -3.22 8.49
N SER A 2 -18.33 -3.69 7.29
CA SER A 2 -18.38 -5.13 6.99
C SER A 2 -17.41 -5.86 7.93
N GLN A 3 -17.90 -6.75 8.79
CA GLN A 3 -17.05 -7.64 9.57
C GLN A 3 -16.46 -8.69 8.63
N GLN A 4 -15.42 -8.31 7.87
CA GLN A 4 -14.63 -9.30 7.15
C GLN A 4 -13.90 -10.16 8.19
N SER A 5 -14.18 -11.47 8.15
CA SER A 5 -13.44 -12.44 8.94
C SER A 5 -12.03 -12.58 8.34
N ILE A 6 -11.11 -11.73 8.78
CA ILE A 6 -9.69 -11.81 8.43
C ILE A 6 -9.05 -12.85 9.35
N THR A 7 -8.51 -13.92 8.76
CA THR A 7 -7.79 -14.97 9.50
C THR A 7 -6.62 -14.36 10.26
N THR A 8 -6.28 -14.88 11.44
CA THR A 8 -5.17 -14.34 12.24
C THR A 8 -3.85 -14.30 11.47
N ARG A 9 -3.61 -15.29 10.60
CA ARG A 9 -2.41 -15.35 9.73
C ARG A 9 -2.35 -14.20 8.73
N ASP A 10 -3.49 -13.75 8.23
CA ASP A 10 -3.57 -12.65 7.26
C ASP A 10 -3.61 -11.26 7.91
N ARG A 11 -3.66 -11.16 9.24
CA ARG A 11 -3.60 -9.88 9.96
C ARG A 11 -2.17 -9.34 10.07
N LEU A 12 -1.17 -10.23 10.06
CA LEU A 12 0.23 -9.85 10.04
C LEU A 12 0.66 -9.67 8.58
N ILE A 13 1.09 -8.46 8.24
CA ILE A 13 1.81 -8.19 6.99
C ILE A 13 3.24 -7.86 7.36
N PHE A 14 4.18 -8.73 6.98
CA PHE A 14 5.59 -8.55 7.31
C PHE A 14 6.24 -7.57 6.33
N ALA A 15 6.89 -6.53 6.85
CA ALA A 15 7.62 -5.57 6.03
C ALA A 15 8.96 -6.16 5.58
N MET A 16 9.11 -6.36 4.27
CA MET A 16 10.35 -6.84 3.66
C MET A 16 11.22 -5.64 3.28
N ASP A 17 11.72 -4.96 4.31
CA ASP A 17 12.57 -3.77 4.18
C ASP A 17 14.04 -4.22 4.32
N VAL A 18 14.56 -4.82 3.22
CA VAL A 18 15.91 -5.37 3.10
C VAL A 18 16.54 -4.85 1.79
N PRO A 19 17.88 -4.76 1.70
CA PRO A 19 18.55 -4.04 0.62
C PRO A 19 18.40 -4.68 -0.77
N ASP A 20 18.16 -6.00 -0.84
CA ASP A 20 18.11 -6.73 -2.09
C ASP A 20 17.16 -7.94 -2.06
N CYS A 21 16.88 -8.46 -3.25
CA CYS A 21 15.93 -9.56 -3.45
C CYS A 21 16.45 -10.91 -2.94
N ASP A 22 17.76 -11.13 -2.86
CA ASP A 22 18.32 -12.39 -2.37
C ASP A 22 18.12 -12.46 -0.86
N ARG A 23 18.43 -11.37 -0.14
CA ARG A 23 18.15 -11.27 1.29
C ARG A 23 16.66 -11.40 1.60
N ALA A 24 15.80 -10.86 0.73
CA ALA A 24 14.34 -10.99 0.89
C ALA A 24 13.87 -12.44 0.79
N ARG A 25 14.43 -13.23 -0.14
CA ARG A 25 14.11 -14.66 -0.31
C ARG A 25 14.61 -15.46 0.88
N GLU A 26 15.85 -15.27 1.31
CA GLU A 26 16.41 -15.94 2.49
C GLU A 26 15.55 -15.71 3.74
N LEU A 27 15.18 -14.45 4.00
CA LEU A 27 14.35 -14.10 5.16
C LEU A 27 12.94 -14.70 5.06
N ALA A 28 12.35 -14.71 3.87
CA ALA A 28 11.04 -15.35 3.65
C ALA A 28 11.09 -16.87 3.86
N GLU A 29 12.20 -17.53 3.49
CA GLU A 29 12.42 -18.95 3.76
C GLU A 29 12.61 -19.24 5.25
N GLU A 30 13.35 -18.37 5.97
CA GLU A 30 13.51 -18.45 7.42
C GLU A 30 12.17 -18.32 8.17
N LEU A 31 11.32 -17.38 7.73
CA LEU A 31 9.98 -17.16 8.31
C LEU A 31 9.00 -18.31 7.97
N GLY A 32 9.21 -19.00 6.85
CA GLY A 32 8.44 -20.17 6.44
C GLY A 32 6.93 -19.94 6.44
N ASP A 33 6.20 -20.79 7.17
CA ASP A 33 4.73 -20.74 7.27
C ASP A 33 4.21 -19.83 8.38
N ALA A 34 5.09 -19.21 9.17
CA ALA A 34 4.68 -18.24 10.19
C ALA A 34 4.13 -16.95 9.55
N VAL A 35 4.57 -16.62 8.33
CA VAL A 35 4.15 -15.44 7.57
C VAL A 35 3.67 -15.84 6.18
N THR A 36 2.47 -15.38 5.84
CA THR A 36 1.82 -15.62 4.53
C THR A 36 1.60 -14.33 3.72
N PHE A 37 1.88 -13.16 4.30
CA PHE A 37 1.64 -11.87 3.66
C PHE A 37 2.84 -10.94 3.86
N TYR A 38 3.43 -10.51 2.74
CA TYR A 38 4.62 -9.66 2.72
C TYR A 38 4.33 -8.31 2.07
N LYS A 39 4.90 -7.25 2.65
CA LYS A 39 4.94 -5.90 2.06
C LYS A 39 6.32 -5.68 1.47
N ILE A 40 6.38 -5.38 0.17
CA ILE A 40 7.60 -4.99 -0.53
C ILE A 40 7.50 -3.51 -0.90
N GLY A 41 8.55 -2.75 -0.65
CA GLY A 41 8.57 -1.29 -0.75
C GLY A 41 9.57 -0.73 -1.75
N LEU A 42 9.78 0.59 -1.68
CA LEU A 42 10.63 1.34 -2.60
C LEU A 42 12.11 0.89 -2.61
N GLU A 43 12.66 0.44 -1.48
CA GLU A 43 14.05 -0.05 -1.41
C GLU A 43 14.26 -1.23 -2.37
N LEU A 44 13.41 -2.26 -2.27
CA LEU A 44 13.41 -3.39 -3.20
C LEU A 44 13.04 -2.98 -4.62
N MET A 45 12.17 -1.97 -4.81
CA MET A 45 11.84 -1.45 -6.14
C MET A 45 13.09 -0.93 -6.85
N MET A 46 14.00 -0.30 -6.11
CA MET A 46 15.26 0.22 -6.65
C MET A 46 16.35 -0.84 -6.82
N SER A 47 16.15 -2.07 -6.31
CA SER A 47 17.12 -3.16 -6.45
C SER A 47 17.12 -3.80 -7.85
N GLY A 48 16.16 -3.45 -8.72
CA GLY A 48 16.03 -3.98 -10.08
C GLY A 48 15.40 -5.37 -10.21
N GLY A 49 15.14 -6.07 -9.10
CA GLY A 49 14.57 -7.42 -9.07
C GLY A 49 13.14 -7.52 -8.50
N TYR A 50 12.46 -6.38 -8.36
CA TYR A 50 11.21 -6.26 -7.59
C TYR A 50 10.08 -7.14 -8.11
N PHE A 51 9.91 -7.19 -9.44
CA PHE A 51 8.83 -7.98 -10.03
C PHE A 51 9.19 -9.47 -10.06
N GLU A 52 10.45 -9.84 -10.22
CA GLU A 52 10.90 -11.23 -10.05
C GLU A 52 10.69 -11.71 -8.61
N LEU A 53 10.91 -10.84 -7.61
CA LEU A 53 10.64 -11.15 -6.21
C LEU A 53 9.14 -11.30 -5.95
N LEU A 54 8.32 -10.41 -6.50
CA LEU A 54 6.85 -10.53 -6.45
C LEU A 54 6.40 -11.87 -7.03
N ASP A 55 6.84 -12.21 -8.23
CA ASP A 55 6.49 -13.47 -8.90
C ASP A 55 6.94 -14.69 -8.09
N TRP A 56 8.11 -14.63 -7.45
CA TRP A 56 8.62 -15.67 -6.56
C TRP A 56 7.73 -15.88 -5.31
N PHE A 57 7.24 -14.80 -4.70
CA PHE A 57 6.31 -14.90 -3.57
C PHE A 57 4.99 -15.55 -3.98
N LEU A 58 4.45 -15.15 -5.14
CA LEU A 58 3.19 -15.71 -5.66
C LEU A 58 3.31 -17.19 -6.01
N ALA A 59 4.45 -17.61 -6.58
CA ALA A 59 4.74 -19.02 -6.86
C ALA A 59 4.83 -19.90 -5.58
N LYS A 60 4.90 -19.28 -4.40
CA LYS A 60 4.90 -19.93 -3.09
C LYS A 60 3.59 -19.70 -2.31
N ASP A 61 2.52 -19.33 -3.01
CA ASP A 61 1.19 -19.07 -2.46
C ASP A 61 1.20 -17.99 -1.36
N LYS A 62 2.14 -17.03 -1.43
CA LYS A 62 2.22 -15.89 -0.51
C LYS A 62 1.46 -14.69 -1.07
N LYS A 63 0.86 -13.91 -0.20
CA LYS A 63 0.22 -12.62 -0.54
C LYS A 63 1.28 -11.52 -0.57
N VAL A 64 1.13 -10.59 -1.52
CA VAL A 64 2.07 -9.48 -1.71
C VAL A 64 1.35 -8.14 -1.67
N PHE A 65 1.85 -7.23 -0.83
CA PHE A 65 1.46 -5.84 -0.75
C PHE A 65 2.58 -4.98 -1.35
N CYS A 66 2.30 -4.39 -2.51
CA CYS A 66 3.18 -3.42 -3.15
C CYS A 66 3.02 -2.02 -2.53
N ASP A 67 3.93 -1.66 -1.63
CA ASP A 67 3.90 -0.37 -0.95
C ASP A 67 4.75 0.69 -1.66
N LEU A 68 4.25 1.14 -2.82
CA LEU A 68 4.95 2.06 -3.74
C LEU A 68 4.43 3.50 -3.67
N LYS A 69 3.29 3.72 -3.02
CA LYS A 69 2.66 5.03 -2.77
C LYS A 69 2.56 5.86 -4.04
N PHE A 70 2.07 5.26 -5.13
CA PHE A 70 2.02 5.92 -6.43
C PHE A 70 1.38 7.30 -6.33
N PHE A 71 2.15 8.31 -6.73
CA PHE A 71 1.74 9.70 -6.66
C PHE A 71 2.27 10.45 -7.88
N ASP A 72 1.39 10.60 -8.86
CA ASP A 72 1.64 11.26 -10.15
C ASP A 72 0.30 11.78 -10.69
N ILE A 73 0.24 12.33 -11.90
CA ILE A 73 -1.03 12.71 -12.53
C ILE A 73 -1.96 11.48 -12.69
N PRO A 74 -3.29 11.68 -12.68
CA PRO A 74 -4.26 10.57 -12.66
C PRO A 74 -4.03 9.51 -13.76
N ALA A 75 -3.74 9.93 -14.99
CA ALA A 75 -3.52 9.03 -16.12
C ALA A 75 -2.30 8.11 -15.93
N THR A 76 -1.23 8.63 -15.33
CA THR A 76 -0.01 7.87 -15.02
C THR A 76 -0.30 6.83 -13.94
N VAL A 77 -0.94 7.25 -12.84
CA VAL A 77 -1.28 6.34 -11.73
C VAL A 77 -2.25 5.25 -12.20
N GLY A 78 -3.30 5.59 -12.94
CA GLY A 78 -4.21 4.61 -13.52
C GLY A 78 -3.49 3.61 -14.42
N SER A 79 -2.52 4.06 -15.22
CA SER A 79 -1.71 3.18 -16.07
C SER A 79 -0.78 2.26 -15.27
N ALA A 80 -0.15 2.76 -14.22
CA ALA A 80 0.69 1.96 -13.32
C ALA A 80 -0.14 0.88 -12.61
N VAL A 81 -1.31 1.23 -12.08
CA VAL A 81 -2.23 0.29 -11.42
C VAL A 81 -2.73 -0.75 -12.42
N ARG A 82 -3.11 -0.34 -13.64
CA ARG A 82 -3.54 -1.26 -14.70
C ARG A 82 -2.44 -2.26 -15.07
N ALA A 83 -1.18 -1.85 -15.09
CA ALA A 83 -0.06 -2.73 -15.38
C ALA A 83 0.25 -3.70 -14.23
N LEU A 84 0.03 -3.27 -12.99
CA LEU A 84 0.25 -4.11 -11.80
C LEU A 84 -0.86 -5.13 -11.57
N LYS A 85 -2.12 -4.81 -11.91
CA LYS A 85 -3.29 -5.65 -11.57
C LYS A 85 -3.15 -7.10 -12.04
N ASP A 86 -2.55 -7.30 -13.21
CA ASP A 86 -2.44 -8.63 -13.85
C ASP A 86 -1.26 -9.44 -13.32
N ARG A 87 -0.43 -8.87 -12.43
CA ARG A 87 0.71 -9.56 -11.80
C ARG A 87 0.34 -10.35 -10.54
N GLY A 88 -0.89 -10.24 -10.03
CA GLY A 88 -1.33 -11.02 -8.87
C GLY A 88 -1.01 -10.42 -7.50
N ALA A 89 -0.54 -9.16 -7.43
CA ALA A 89 -0.42 -8.45 -6.17
C ALA A 89 -1.77 -8.35 -5.45
N THR A 90 -1.75 -8.47 -4.12
CA THR A 90 -2.96 -8.38 -3.29
C THR A 90 -3.33 -6.93 -3.04
N PHE A 91 -2.36 -6.10 -2.62
CA PHE A 91 -2.56 -4.68 -2.31
C PHE A 91 -1.56 -3.80 -3.06
N VAL A 92 -1.96 -2.56 -3.35
CA VAL A 92 -1.07 -1.46 -3.77
C VAL A 92 -1.42 -0.17 -3.04
N THR A 93 -0.41 0.62 -2.66
CA THR A 93 -0.62 1.98 -2.13
C THR A 93 -0.62 3.04 -3.20
N VAL A 94 -1.52 4.02 -3.05
CA VAL A 94 -1.53 5.28 -3.81
C VAL A 94 -1.60 6.47 -2.86
N HIS A 95 -1.01 7.59 -3.25
CA HIS A 95 -1.08 8.84 -2.49
C HIS A 95 -1.45 9.98 -3.43
N GLY A 96 -2.31 10.90 -2.98
CA GLY A 96 -2.67 12.05 -3.79
C GLY A 96 -4.04 12.64 -3.46
N ASN A 97 -4.59 13.35 -4.44
CA ASN A 97 -5.91 13.95 -4.39
C ASN A 97 -7.00 12.98 -4.90
N GLN A 98 -8.24 13.46 -4.96
CA GLN A 98 -9.40 12.65 -5.38
C GLN A 98 -9.21 11.98 -6.74
N SER A 99 -8.79 12.74 -7.75
CA SER A 99 -8.72 12.25 -9.13
C SER A 99 -7.63 11.19 -9.31
N ILE A 100 -6.53 11.30 -8.56
CA ILE A 100 -5.48 10.27 -8.53
C ILE A 100 -6.02 8.97 -7.96
N MET A 101 -6.71 9.04 -6.81
CA MET A 101 -7.29 7.87 -6.17
C MET A 101 -8.39 7.22 -7.02
N GLN A 102 -9.23 8.02 -7.68
CA GLN A 102 -10.26 7.54 -8.60
C GLN A 102 -9.65 6.80 -9.79
N ALA A 103 -8.63 7.38 -10.43
CA ALA A 103 -7.96 6.74 -11.56
C ALA A 103 -7.31 5.40 -11.16
N ALA A 104 -6.75 5.31 -9.95
CA ALA A 104 -6.27 4.05 -9.40
C ALA A 104 -7.40 3.03 -9.21
N ALA A 105 -8.49 3.44 -8.55
CA ALA A 105 -9.62 2.58 -8.25
C ALA A 105 -10.30 2.02 -9.51
N GLU A 106 -10.45 2.83 -10.55
CA GLU A 106 -11.03 2.45 -11.85
C GLU A 106 -10.17 1.43 -12.61
N ASN A 107 -8.86 1.40 -12.36
CA ASN A 107 -7.91 0.56 -13.11
C ASN A 107 -7.47 -0.71 -12.37
N LYS A 108 -7.88 -0.93 -11.12
CA LYS A 108 -7.42 -2.05 -10.27
C LYS A 108 -8.00 -3.43 -10.65
N GLY A 109 -9.12 -3.46 -11.39
CA GLY A 109 -9.85 -4.71 -11.65
C GLY A 109 -10.47 -5.31 -10.39
N ASP A 110 -10.71 -6.63 -10.40
CA ASP A 110 -11.43 -7.29 -9.29
C ASP A 110 -10.50 -7.84 -8.19
N SER A 111 -9.26 -8.19 -8.55
CA SER A 111 -8.35 -8.90 -7.65
C SER A 111 -7.43 -7.99 -6.83
N LEU A 112 -6.89 -6.94 -7.45
CA LEU A 112 -5.98 -6.00 -6.79
C LEU A 112 -6.77 -4.99 -5.98
N LYS A 113 -6.41 -4.80 -4.71
CA LYS A 113 -7.00 -3.75 -3.88
C LYS A 113 -6.10 -2.52 -3.76
N VAL A 114 -6.69 -1.34 -3.85
CA VAL A 114 -6.00 -0.05 -3.76
C VAL A 114 -6.21 0.53 -2.36
N LEU A 115 -5.10 0.87 -1.70
CA LEU A 115 -5.09 1.50 -0.38
C LEU A 115 -4.63 2.96 -0.50
N GLY A 116 -5.47 3.89 -0.08
CA GLY A 116 -5.13 5.32 -0.07
C GLY A 116 -4.26 5.67 1.14
N VAL A 117 -3.08 6.25 0.90
CA VAL A 117 -2.26 6.84 1.96
C VAL A 117 -2.92 8.15 2.43
N THR A 118 -3.14 8.27 3.74
CA THR A 118 -3.79 9.44 4.35
C THR A 118 -2.78 10.57 4.60
N VAL A 119 -2.17 10.57 5.78
CA VAL A 119 -1.02 11.40 6.15
C VAL A 119 0.08 10.41 6.53
N LEU A 120 1.31 10.65 6.06
CA LEU A 120 2.43 9.80 6.46
C LEU A 120 2.64 9.93 7.96
N THR A 121 2.86 8.81 8.64
CA THR A 121 3.05 8.77 10.10
C THR A 121 4.29 9.56 10.57
N SER A 122 5.16 9.94 9.65
CA SER A 122 6.33 10.78 9.90
C SER A 122 6.04 12.28 9.84
N LEU A 123 4.87 12.71 9.34
CA LEU A 123 4.55 14.13 9.22
C LEU A 123 4.05 14.68 10.55
N ASP A 124 4.66 15.77 10.99
CA ASP A 124 4.20 16.55 12.13
C ASP A 124 3.57 17.90 11.71
N ARG A 125 3.28 18.74 12.70
CA ARG A 125 2.68 20.06 12.43
C ARG A 125 3.62 20.97 11.62
N GLY A 126 4.92 20.90 11.88
CA GLY A 126 5.92 21.69 11.16
C GLY A 126 5.98 21.30 9.69
N ASP A 127 5.93 20.00 9.39
CA ASP A 127 5.89 19.53 7.99
C ASP A 127 4.63 20.02 7.26
N LEU A 128 3.47 20.03 7.95
CA LEU A 128 2.23 20.56 7.37
C LEU A 128 2.33 22.06 7.10
N ASP A 129 2.92 22.82 8.02
CA ASP A 129 3.15 24.26 7.84
C ASP A 129 4.08 24.52 6.64
N ASP A 130 5.18 23.77 6.50
CA ASP A 130 6.12 23.85 5.39
C ASP A 130 5.47 23.53 4.03
N LEU A 131 4.52 22.58 4.03
CA LEU A 131 3.73 22.22 2.85
C LEU A 131 2.55 23.18 2.60
N GLY A 132 2.32 24.15 3.48
CA GLY A 132 1.26 25.17 3.35
C GLY A 132 -0.13 24.68 3.74
N PHE A 133 -0.25 23.65 4.57
CA PHE A 133 -1.53 23.15 5.06
C PHE A 133 -2.00 23.92 6.29
N ASP A 134 -3.04 24.74 6.11
CA ASP A 134 -3.76 25.37 7.22
C ASP A 134 -4.91 24.48 7.71
N CYS A 135 -4.56 23.34 8.29
CA CYS A 135 -5.53 22.43 8.91
C CYS A 135 -4.89 21.57 10.00
N ASP A 136 -5.70 21.08 10.93
CA ASP A 136 -5.24 20.14 11.95
C ASP A 136 -4.90 18.76 11.32
N VAL A 137 -3.88 18.09 11.86
CA VAL A 137 -3.36 16.81 11.35
C VAL A 137 -4.45 15.73 11.38
N GLU A 138 -5.19 15.64 12.49
CA GLU A 138 -6.25 14.63 12.64
C GLU A 138 -7.41 14.91 11.69
N ALA A 139 -7.80 16.18 11.55
CA ALA A 139 -8.80 16.59 10.56
C ALA A 139 -8.36 16.24 9.13
N LEU A 140 -7.08 16.41 8.81
CA LEU A 140 -6.51 16.04 7.52
C LEU A 140 -6.55 14.52 7.28
N VAL A 141 -6.13 13.72 8.27
CA VAL A 141 -6.20 12.25 8.20
C VAL A 141 -7.63 11.77 7.91
N LEU A 142 -8.61 12.24 8.68
CA LEU A 142 -10.02 11.88 8.50
C LEU A 142 -10.56 12.32 7.13
N SER A 143 -10.20 13.53 6.69
CA SER A 143 -10.58 14.05 5.37
C SER A 143 -10.03 13.17 4.24
N ARG A 144 -8.74 12.80 4.32
CA ARG A 144 -8.09 11.92 3.34
C ARG A 144 -8.69 10.53 3.34
N ALA A 145 -8.98 9.97 4.52
CA ALA A 145 -9.60 8.65 4.63
C ALA A 145 -10.99 8.59 3.99
N ARG A 146 -11.83 9.61 4.23
CA ARG A 146 -13.16 9.74 3.59
C ARG A 146 -13.02 9.84 2.07
N ARG A 147 -12.11 10.67 1.59
CA ARG A 147 -11.86 10.85 0.14
C ARG A 147 -11.38 9.58 -0.54
N ALA A 148 -10.53 8.79 0.11
CA ALA A 148 -10.10 7.50 -0.43
C ALA A 148 -11.29 6.55 -0.63
N LEU A 149 -12.20 6.47 0.35
CA LEU A 149 -13.41 5.67 0.23
C LEU A 149 -14.35 6.20 -0.87
N GLU A 150 -14.58 7.51 -0.93
CA GLU A 150 -15.37 8.16 -1.98
C GLU A 150 -14.76 7.96 -3.39
N ALA A 151 -13.44 7.83 -3.47
CA ALA A 151 -12.73 7.57 -4.71
C ALA A 151 -12.81 6.10 -5.17
N GLY A 152 -13.32 5.19 -4.34
CA GLY A 152 -13.41 3.77 -4.65
C GLY A 152 -12.16 2.94 -4.24
N CYS A 153 -11.27 3.50 -3.41
CA CYS A 153 -10.23 2.71 -2.76
C CYS A 153 -10.85 1.67 -1.82
N ASP A 154 -10.19 0.52 -1.66
CA ASP A 154 -10.68 -0.58 -0.82
C ASP A 154 -10.35 -0.41 0.66
N GLY A 155 -9.49 0.56 0.97
CA GLY A 155 -9.06 0.87 2.30
C GLY A 155 -8.06 2.03 2.32
N VAL A 156 -7.49 2.25 3.49
CA VAL A 156 -6.56 3.35 3.75
C VAL A 156 -5.36 2.85 4.53
N ILE A 157 -4.24 3.56 4.39
CA ILE A 157 -3.10 3.43 5.30
C ILE A 157 -3.26 4.49 6.40
N SER A 158 -3.15 4.04 7.66
CA SER A 158 -3.22 4.86 8.87
C SER A 158 -2.18 4.38 9.87
N SER A 159 -1.78 5.25 10.78
CA SER A 159 -1.07 4.88 12.01
C SER A 159 -1.91 3.95 12.88
N GLY A 160 -1.22 3.16 13.70
CA GLY A 160 -1.86 2.43 14.79
C GLY A 160 -2.54 3.35 15.82
N LEU A 161 -2.12 4.62 15.89
CA LEU A 161 -2.69 5.62 16.80
C LEU A 161 -4.10 6.07 16.41
N GLU A 162 -4.45 6.00 15.12
CA GLU A 162 -5.78 6.41 14.64
C GLU A 162 -6.81 5.27 14.68
N VAL A 163 -6.41 4.01 14.89
CA VAL A 163 -7.31 2.84 14.90
C VAL A 163 -8.50 2.98 15.89
N PRO A 164 -8.36 3.57 17.09
CA PRO A 164 -9.49 3.73 18.01
C PRO A 164 -10.50 4.83 17.63
N ARG A 165 -10.19 5.65 16.60
CA ARG A 165 -10.92 6.88 16.25
C ARG A 165 -11.88 6.66 15.09
#